data_AF-A0A5M3XJE7-F1
#
_entry.id   AF-A0A5M3XJE7-F1
#
_cell.length_a   1.000
_cell.length_b   1.000
_cell.length_c   1.000
_cell.angle_alpha   90.00
_cell.angle_beta   90.00
_cell.angle_gamma   90.00
#
_symmetry.space_group_name_H-M   'P 1'
#
loop_
_entity.id
_entity.type
_entity.pdbx_description
1 polymer ?
#
loop_
_entity_poly.entity_id
_entity_poly.type
_entity_poly.pdbx_seq_one_letter_code
_entity_poly.pdbx_strand_id
1 'polypeptide(L)'
;MADIPLVGHHNALIDAKAAAELLRYYLPLAGSTWNTALHDAAHAKWPSLPETDIPWVQRGVSAERDSHFLARLLDRLPRATDLTRADPYLALLDQVLLDHHISATEADALVEMATTLGLCRADVERLHKEYLTALGQAAHADGIVTDTERREITLVAELLDLPPATVRDALANPTEPSTPFTRFTLNPGDMVVFTGEMDGARETWEERARQASYIPHPNITKKVRLLIAADPDTLSGKARKARSYGIPIITPTAFAEILTRPANAPTP
;
A
#
# COMPACT_ATOMS: atom_id res chain seq x y z
N MET A 1 16.69 -28.38 16.57
CA MET A 1 15.72 -27.41 15.99
C MET A 1 16.24 -27.08 14.60
N ALA A 2 15.40 -27.16 13.57
CA ALA A 2 15.80 -26.74 12.23
C ALA A 2 15.78 -25.21 12.22
N ASP A 3 16.94 -24.59 12.39
CA ASP A 3 17.12 -23.14 12.44
C ASP A 3 17.10 -22.57 11.01
N ILE A 4 15.96 -22.73 10.32
CA ILE A 4 15.80 -22.28 8.93
C ILE A 4 15.38 -20.81 8.99
N PRO A 5 16.25 -19.88 8.54
CA PRO A 5 15.94 -18.47 8.58
C PRO A 5 14.77 -18.20 7.64
N LEU A 6 13.65 -17.90 8.26
CA LEU A 6 12.54 -17.28 7.61
C LEU A 6 12.94 -15.78 7.45
N VAL A 7 13.55 -15.42 6.31
CA VAL A 7 13.63 -14.03 5.82
C VAL A 7 12.83 -13.88 4.51
N GLY A 8 11.79 -13.02 4.49
CA GLY A 8 10.99 -12.72 3.29
C GLY A 8 9.74 -13.61 3.06
N HIS A 9 9.13 -14.12 4.13
CA HIS A 9 7.83 -14.84 4.09
C HIS A 9 6.77 -13.94 3.52
N HIS A 10 5.69 -14.52 3.02
CA HIS A 10 4.68 -13.88 2.17
C HIS A 10 5.02 -13.89 0.66
N ASN A 11 6.06 -14.63 0.28
CA ASN A 11 6.33 -14.99 -1.11
C ASN A 11 6.24 -16.51 -1.29
N ALA A 12 5.30 -16.96 -2.11
CA ALA A 12 5.04 -18.38 -2.35
C ALA A 12 6.31 -19.18 -2.75
N LEU A 13 7.25 -18.57 -3.47
CA LEU A 13 8.51 -19.22 -3.84
C LEU A 13 9.45 -19.37 -2.63
N ILE A 14 9.53 -18.34 -1.78
CA ILE A 14 10.37 -18.35 -0.58
C ILE A 14 9.80 -19.37 0.42
N ASP A 15 8.47 -19.37 0.60
CA ASP A 15 7.78 -20.31 1.49
C ASP A 15 7.93 -21.77 1.00
N ALA A 16 7.81 -22.00 -0.32
CA ALA A 16 8.04 -23.32 -0.91
C ALA A 16 9.48 -23.80 -0.72
N LYS A 17 10.48 -22.91 -0.84
CA LYS A 17 11.89 -23.24 -0.59
C LYS A 17 12.15 -23.54 0.88
N ALA A 18 11.63 -22.72 1.80
CA ALA A 18 11.76 -22.94 3.23
C ALA A 18 11.12 -24.27 3.66
N ALA A 19 9.92 -24.59 3.13
CA ALA A 19 9.27 -25.88 3.36
C ALA A 19 10.08 -27.06 2.79
N ALA A 20 10.71 -26.90 1.62
CA ALA A 20 11.58 -27.92 1.05
C ALA A 20 12.85 -28.15 1.88
N GLU A 21 13.45 -27.09 2.41
CA GLU A 21 14.60 -27.19 3.32
C GLU A 21 14.23 -27.87 4.64
N LEU A 22 13.04 -27.57 5.16
CA LEU A 22 12.48 -28.22 6.34
C LEU A 22 12.27 -29.72 6.09
N LEU A 23 11.66 -30.08 4.96
CA LEU A 23 11.49 -31.49 4.56
C LEU A 23 12.84 -32.20 4.42
N ARG A 24 13.84 -31.55 3.80
CA ARG A 24 15.21 -32.08 3.69
C ARG A 24 15.83 -32.36 5.05
N TYR A 25 15.56 -31.52 6.05
CA TYR A 25 16.04 -31.72 7.42
C TYR A 25 15.34 -32.91 8.11
N TYR A 26 14.03 -33.11 7.87
CA TYR A 26 13.27 -34.19 8.49
C TYR A 26 13.43 -35.56 7.82
N LEU A 27 13.81 -35.60 6.53
CA LEU A 27 14.01 -36.85 5.79
C LEU A 27 15.00 -37.83 6.47
N PRO A 28 16.20 -37.40 6.94
CA PRO A 28 17.11 -38.27 7.69
C PRO A 28 16.57 -38.72 9.05
N LEU A 29 15.73 -37.90 9.70
CA LEU A 29 15.22 -38.14 11.05
C LEU A 29 14.03 -39.11 11.08
N ALA A 30 13.26 -39.18 10.00
CA ALA A 30 12.01 -39.94 9.91
C ALA A 30 12.17 -41.33 9.24
N GLY A 31 13.36 -41.67 8.76
CA GLY A 31 13.64 -42.97 8.15
C GLY A 31 12.80 -43.27 6.89
N SER A 32 12.33 -44.51 6.74
CA SER A 32 11.62 -44.98 5.53
C SER A 32 10.16 -44.53 5.40
N THR A 33 9.62 -43.79 6.38
CA THR A 33 8.22 -43.36 6.40
C THR A 33 7.83 -42.46 5.22
N TRP A 34 8.80 -41.78 4.60
CA TRP A 34 8.60 -40.90 3.45
C TRP A 34 8.78 -41.57 2.10
N ASN A 35 9.27 -42.82 2.03
CA ASN A 35 9.62 -43.47 0.77
C ASN A 35 8.43 -43.59 -0.19
N THR A 36 7.24 -43.93 0.33
CA THR A 36 6.03 -44.03 -0.49
C THR A 36 5.60 -42.67 -1.04
N ALA A 37 5.56 -41.64 -0.20
CA ALA A 37 5.19 -40.28 -0.62
C ALA A 37 6.19 -39.69 -1.64
N LEU A 38 7.49 -39.96 -1.47
CA LEU A 38 8.52 -39.56 -2.43
C LEU A 38 8.41 -40.31 -3.76
N HIS A 39 8.10 -41.61 -3.71
CA HIS A 39 7.86 -42.42 -4.91
C HIS A 39 6.64 -41.90 -5.69
N ASP A 40 5.53 -41.64 -4.99
CA ASP A 40 4.31 -41.10 -5.58
C ASP A 40 4.54 -39.70 -6.18
N ALA A 41 5.27 -38.83 -5.48
CA ALA A 41 5.62 -37.50 -5.97
C ALA A 41 6.52 -37.55 -7.22
N ALA A 42 7.49 -38.48 -7.27
CA ALA A 42 8.38 -38.65 -8.42
C ALA A 42 7.64 -39.15 -9.68
N HIS A 43 6.53 -39.85 -9.49
CA HIS A 43 5.67 -40.36 -10.57
C HIS A 43 4.40 -39.54 -10.81
N ALA A 44 4.19 -38.48 -10.03
CA ALA A 44 3.08 -37.58 -10.20
C ALA A 44 3.19 -36.85 -11.54
N LYS A 45 2.19 -37.00 -12.39
CA LYS A 45 2.08 -36.20 -13.61
C LYS A 45 1.55 -34.82 -13.24
N TRP A 46 2.36 -33.80 -13.45
CA TRP A 46 1.89 -32.43 -13.35
C TRP A 46 0.82 -32.16 -14.41
N PRO A 47 -0.26 -31.44 -14.07
CA PRO A 47 -1.24 -31.03 -15.05
C PRO A 47 -0.56 -30.14 -16.10
N SER A 48 -0.86 -30.39 -17.37
CA SER A 48 -0.48 -29.46 -18.44
C SER A 48 -1.26 -28.17 -18.25
N LEU A 49 -0.57 -27.10 -17.87
CA LEU A 49 -1.15 -25.77 -17.84
C LEU A 49 -1.20 -25.24 -19.29
N PRO A 50 -2.30 -24.57 -19.69
CA PRO A 50 -2.37 -23.95 -21.01
C PRO A 50 -1.27 -22.90 -21.14
N GLU A 51 -0.44 -23.02 -22.18
CA GLU A 51 0.47 -21.96 -22.57
C GLU A 51 -0.37 -20.74 -22.94
N THR A 52 -0.17 -19.66 -22.20
CA THR A 52 -0.79 -18.37 -22.48
C THR A 52 0.34 -17.41 -22.83
N ASP A 53 0.14 -16.54 -23.82
CA ASP A 53 1.09 -15.48 -24.20
C ASP A 53 1.23 -14.38 -23.13
N ILE A 54 0.67 -14.61 -21.94
CA ILE A 54 0.68 -13.67 -20.83
C ILE A 54 1.95 -13.93 -20.02
N PRO A 55 2.84 -12.94 -19.87
CA PRO A 55 4.03 -13.10 -19.05
C PRO A 55 3.63 -13.38 -17.60
N TRP A 56 4.22 -14.44 -17.03
CA TRP A 56 4.07 -14.79 -15.62
C TRP A 56 4.46 -13.60 -14.74
N VAL A 57 3.62 -13.27 -13.76
CA VAL A 57 3.88 -12.22 -12.77
C VAL A 57 3.89 -12.82 -11.38
N GLN A 58 4.86 -12.41 -10.59
CA GLN A 58 4.97 -12.81 -9.20
C GLN A 58 3.97 -12.00 -8.36
N ARG A 59 3.12 -12.70 -7.61
CA ARG A 59 2.18 -12.07 -6.65
C ARG A 59 3.01 -11.31 -5.61
N GLY A 60 2.75 -10.01 -5.44
CA GLY A 60 3.50 -9.13 -4.53
C GLY A 60 4.79 -8.54 -5.11
N VAL A 61 5.17 -8.85 -6.36
CA VAL A 61 6.29 -8.18 -7.07
C VAL A 61 5.76 -7.51 -8.33
N SER A 62 4.77 -6.63 -8.13
CA SER A 62 4.44 -5.61 -9.13
C SER A 62 5.41 -4.42 -9.10
N ALA A 63 6.37 -4.40 -8.15
CA ALA A 63 7.31 -3.31 -7.88
C ALA A 63 8.15 -2.85 -9.09
N GLU A 64 8.26 -3.63 -10.18
CA GLU A 64 8.97 -3.22 -11.40
C GLU A 64 8.06 -2.71 -12.53
N ARG A 65 6.72 -2.72 -12.36
CA ARG A 65 5.76 -2.17 -13.34
C ARG A 65 5.22 -0.79 -12.96
N ASP A 66 5.65 -0.23 -11.83
CA ASP A 66 5.05 0.95 -11.20
C ASP A 66 5.20 2.24 -12.01
N SER A 67 6.23 2.38 -12.85
CA SER A 67 6.42 3.55 -13.73
C SER A 67 5.50 3.59 -14.96
N HIS A 68 4.72 2.53 -15.23
CA HIS A 68 3.81 2.47 -16.39
C HIS A 68 2.34 2.37 -16.02
N PHE A 69 1.99 2.26 -14.73
CA PHE A 69 0.60 2.16 -14.32
C PHE A 69 -0.13 3.51 -14.46
N LEU A 70 0.42 4.60 -13.91
CA LEU A 70 -0.22 5.92 -14.02
C LEU A 70 -0.28 6.42 -15.45
N ALA A 71 0.74 6.16 -16.27
CA ALA A 71 0.68 6.47 -17.70
C ALA A 71 -0.53 5.79 -18.38
N ARG A 72 -0.84 4.53 -18.02
CA ARG A 72 -2.02 3.81 -18.52
C ARG A 72 -3.34 4.28 -17.90
N LEU A 73 -3.33 4.73 -16.64
CA LEU A 73 -4.46 5.40 -16.00
C LEU A 73 -4.82 6.68 -16.77
N LEU A 74 -3.83 7.53 -17.03
CA LEU A 74 -3.99 8.79 -17.74
C LEU A 74 -4.49 8.59 -19.19
N ASP A 75 -4.13 7.46 -19.83
CA ASP A 75 -4.60 7.11 -21.18
C ASP A 75 -6.07 6.65 -21.24
N ARG A 76 -6.67 6.23 -20.12
CA ARG A 76 -8.08 5.77 -20.06
C ARG A 76 -9.08 6.87 -19.76
N LEU A 77 -8.62 8.08 -19.42
CA LEU A 77 -9.50 9.16 -18.98
C LEU A 77 -10.13 9.92 -20.17
N PRO A 78 -11.41 10.33 -20.07
CA PRO A 78 -12.08 11.13 -21.08
C PRO A 78 -11.39 12.49 -21.29
N ARG A 79 -11.64 13.18 -22.40
CA ARG A 79 -11.03 14.50 -22.69
C ARG A 79 -12.02 15.62 -22.31
N ALA A 80 -11.59 16.46 -21.35
CA ALA A 80 -12.26 17.58 -20.66
C ALA A 80 -13.32 17.24 -19.60
N THR A 81 -13.30 17.91 -18.42
CA THR A 81 -14.41 18.67 -17.76
C THR A 81 -13.90 19.41 -16.49
N ASP A 82 -14.68 20.38 -16.03
CA ASP A 82 -14.54 21.33 -14.91
C ASP A 82 -14.04 20.74 -13.56
N LEU A 83 -13.06 21.41 -12.92
CA LEU A 83 -12.37 20.97 -11.70
C LEU A 83 -13.12 21.21 -10.38
N THR A 84 -14.27 21.89 -10.41
CA THR A 84 -14.93 22.41 -9.21
C THR A 84 -15.40 21.32 -8.22
N ARG A 85 -15.24 20.03 -8.54
CA ARG A 85 -15.62 18.88 -7.70
C ARG A 85 -14.50 17.84 -7.52
N ALA A 86 -13.22 18.23 -7.61
CA ALA A 86 -12.11 17.29 -7.55
C ALA A 86 -11.65 16.86 -6.14
N ASP A 87 -12.21 17.44 -5.06
CA ASP A 87 -11.91 17.07 -3.66
C ASP A 87 -12.00 15.55 -3.38
N PRO A 88 -13.03 14.81 -3.83
CA PRO A 88 -13.09 13.36 -3.62
C PRO A 88 -11.96 12.58 -4.27
N TYR A 89 -11.43 13.06 -5.41
CA TYR A 89 -10.27 12.45 -6.06
C TYR A 89 -9.00 12.66 -5.22
N LEU A 90 -8.76 13.90 -4.77
CA LEU A 90 -7.59 14.22 -3.94
C LEU A 90 -7.64 13.52 -2.58
N ALA A 91 -8.81 13.40 -1.97
CA ALA A 91 -8.99 12.67 -0.72
C ALA A 91 -8.73 11.16 -0.88
N LEU A 92 -9.14 10.56 -2.00
CA LEU A 92 -8.82 9.17 -2.32
C LEU A 92 -7.32 9.01 -2.61
N LEU A 93 -6.73 9.94 -3.37
CA LEU A 93 -5.31 9.94 -3.68
C LEU A 93 -4.46 9.99 -2.40
N ASP A 94 -4.81 10.86 -1.46
CA ASP A 94 -4.13 10.98 -0.18
C ASP A 94 -4.21 9.70 0.66
N GLN A 95 -5.33 8.98 0.60
CA GLN A 95 -5.48 7.68 1.27
C GLN A 95 -4.64 6.57 0.63
N VAL A 96 -4.58 6.54 -0.70
CA VAL A 96 -3.81 5.56 -1.44
C VAL A 96 -2.30 5.77 -1.26
N LEU A 97 -1.86 7.02 -1.11
CA LEU A 97 -0.45 7.34 -0.94
C LEU A 97 0.07 7.14 0.51
N LEU A 98 -0.75 6.64 1.44
CA LEU A 98 -0.39 6.51 2.86
C LEU A 98 0.79 5.57 3.12
N ASP A 99 0.97 4.53 2.30
CA ASP A 99 2.07 3.57 2.42
C ASP A 99 3.11 3.69 1.29
N HIS A 100 3.06 4.81 0.54
CA HIS A 100 3.89 5.07 -0.64
C HIS A 100 3.87 3.91 -1.65
N HIS A 101 2.76 3.20 -1.73
CA HIS A 101 2.54 2.12 -2.66
C HIS A 101 1.15 2.28 -3.30
N ILE A 102 1.04 2.02 -4.62
CA ILE A 102 -0.25 2.04 -5.30
C ILE A 102 -0.51 0.63 -5.83
N SER A 103 -1.38 -0.10 -5.15
CA SER A 103 -1.80 -1.42 -5.61
C SER A 103 -2.64 -1.34 -6.87
N ALA A 104 -2.78 -2.46 -7.60
CA ALA A 104 -3.61 -2.52 -8.81
C ALA A 104 -5.10 -2.23 -8.55
N THR A 105 -5.58 -2.47 -7.33
CA THR A 105 -6.97 -2.18 -6.96
C THR A 105 -7.20 -0.71 -6.61
N GLU A 106 -6.24 -0.05 -5.98
CA GLU A 106 -6.29 1.39 -5.66
C GLU A 106 -6.15 2.25 -6.91
N ALA A 107 -5.23 1.84 -7.77
CA ALA A 107 -5.14 2.18 -9.17
C ALA A 107 -6.51 2.22 -9.87
N ASP A 108 -7.23 1.10 -9.92
CA ASP A 108 -8.54 1.01 -10.56
C ASP A 108 -9.57 1.92 -9.88
N ALA A 109 -9.53 2.05 -8.54
CA ALA A 109 -10.38 2.97 -7.80
C ALA A 109 -10.14 4.45 -8.16
N LEU A 110 -8.88 4.85 -8.39
CA LEU A 110 -8.53 6.18 -8.89
C LEU A 110 -9.05 6.41 -10.32
N VAL A 111 -8.98 5.39 -11.21
CA VAL A 111 -9.58 5.47 -12.56
C VAL A 111 -11.09 5.70 -12.46
N GLU A 112 -11.76 4.88 -11.65
CA GLU A 112 -13.21 4.90 -11.48
C GLU A 112 -13.68 6.25 -10.92
N MET A 113 -12.96 6.77 -9.90
CA MET A 113 -13.24 8.07 -9.32
C MET A 113 -13.06 9.19 -10.34
N ALA A 114 -11.94 9.21 -11.07
CA ALA A 114 -11.69 10.21 -12.09
C ALA A 114 -12.73 10.15 -13.23
N THR A 115 -13.15 8.95 -13.63
CA THR A 115 -14.21 8.76 -14.63
C THR A 115 -15.56 9.26 -14.12
N THR A 116 -15.91 8.97 -12.87
CA THR A 116 -17.15 9.40 -12.22
C THR A 116 -17.24 10.92 -12.11
N LEU A 117 -16.10 11.57 -11.86
CA LEU A 117 -15.99 13.02 -11.78
C LEU A 117 -15.83 13.68 -13.17
N GLY A 118 -15.69 12.90 -14.25
CA GLY A 118 -15.48 13.42 -15.61
C GLY A 118 -14.12 14.10 -15.80
N LEU A 119 -13.13 13.77 -14.96
CA LEU A 119 -11.80 14.36 -15.03
C LEU A 119 -11.04 13.85 -16.24
N CYS A 120 -10.38 14.77 -16.94
CA CYS A 120 -9.49 14.39 -18.02
C CYS A 120 -8.05 14.20 -17.57
N ARG A 121 -7.24 13.64 -18.48
CA ARG A 121 -5.80 13.49 -18.26
C ARG A 121 -5.14 14.79 -17.77
N ALA A 122 -5.43 15.92 -18.42
CA ALA A 122 -4.85 17.20 -18.03
C ALA A 122 -5.35 17.69 -16.66
N ASP A 123 -6.58 17.33 -16.26
CA ASP A 123 -7.12 17.65 -14.94
C ASP A 123 -6.44 16.80 -13.86
N VAL A 124 -6.25 15.50 -14.10
CA VAL A 124 -5.54 14.61 -13.17
C VAL A 124 -4.08 15.02 -13.01
N GLU A 125 -3.36 15.30 -14.10
CA GLU A 125 -1.98 15.81 -14.03
C GLU A 125 -1.89 17.13 -13.26
N ARG A 126 -2.89 18.01 -13.39
CA ARG A 126 -2.97 19.25 -12.60
C ARG A 126 -3.24 18.97 -11.13
N LEU A 127 -4.17 18.08 -10.81
CA LEU A 127 -4.49 17.67 -9.43
C LEU A 127 -3.31 17.01 -8.74
N HIS A 128 -2.51 16.19 -9.45
CA HIS A 128 -1.27 15.62 -8.92
C HIS A 128 -0.24 16.69 -8.57
N LYS A 129 -0.09 17.71 -9.41
CA LYS A 129 0.79 18.87 -9.11
C LYS A 129 0.27 19.68 -7.93
N GLU A 130 -1.04 19.89 -7.84
CA GLU A 130 -1.67 20.57 -6.71
C GLU A 130 -1.48 19.79 -5.40
N TYR A 131 -1.62 18.45 -5.45
CA TYR A 131 -1.35 17.56 -4.32
C TYR A 131 0.11 17.68 -3.85
N LEU A 132 1.08 17.61 -4.77
CA LEU A 132 2.49 17.74 -4.44
C LEU A 132 2.82 19.13 -3.87
N THR A 133 2.18 20.17 -4.40
CA THR A 133 2.32 21.55 -3.89
C THR A 133 1.81 21.63 -2.45
N ALA A 134 0.64 21.07 -2.16
CA ALA A 134 0.10 21.01 -0.80
C ALA A 134 1.00 20.20 0.16
N LEU A 135 1.62 19.12 -0.31
CA LEU A 135 2.59 18.35 0.48
C LEU A 135 3.85 19.17 0.78
N GLY A 136 4.38 19.89 -0.22
CA GLY A 136 5.49 20.83 -0.05
C GLY A 136 5.17 21.97 0.93
N GLN A 137 3.96 22.52 0.89
CA GLN A 137 3.51 23.51 1.87
C GLN A 137 3.45 22.93 3.29
N ALA A 138 2.92 21.72 3.44
CA ALA A 138 2.83 21.06 4.74
C ALA A 138 4.21 20.81 5.36
N ALA A 139 5.20 20.44 4.55
CA ALA A 139 6.59 20.29 4.98
C ALA A 139 7.26 21.62 5.37
N HIS A 140 6.69 22.77 4.97
CA HIS A 140 7.16 24.09 5.40
C HIS A 140 6.41 24.62 6.63
N ALA A 141 5.41 23.91 7.15
CA ALA A 141 4.54 24.42 8.20
C ALA A 141 5.29 24.78 9.49
N ASP A 142 6.38 24.08 9.80
CA ASP A 142 7.28 24.34 10.92
C ASP A 142 8.53 25.14 10.53
N GLY A 143 8.66 25.52 9.26
CA GLY A 143 9.78 26.26 8.70
C GLY A 143 11.04 25.43 8.40
N ILE A 144 11.03 24.11 8.59
CA ILE A 144 12.20 23.24 8.37
C ILE A 144 11.80 22.00 7.57
N VAL A 145 12.16 21.96 6.29
CA VAL A 145 12.03 20.73 5.49
C VAL A 145 13.16 19.77 5.84
N THR A 146 12.82 18.65 6.46
CA THR A 146 13.77 17.58 6.79
C THR A 146 14.16 16.74 5.57
N ASP A 147 15.29 16.03 5.66
CA ASP A 147 15.70 15.07 4.62
C ASP A 147 14.67 13.95 4.43
N THR A 148 13.95 13.58 5.49
CA THR A 148 12.89 12.56 5.44
C THR A 148 11.71 13.06 4.62
N GLU A 149 11.22 14.28 4.90
CA GLU A 149 10.11 14.88 4.14
C GLU A 149 10.48 15.13 2.67
N ARG A 150 11.73 15.55 2.41
CA ARG A 150 12.21 15.69 1.03
C ARG A 150 12.23 14.36 0.29
N ARG A 151 12.63 13.26 0.95
CA ARG A 151 12.59 11.91 0.35
C ARG A 151 11.15 11.48 0.11
N GLU A 152 10.25 11.67 1.07
CA GLU A 152 8.83 11.37 0.95
C GLU A 152 8.19 12.10 -0.25
N ILE A 153 8.40 13.42 -0.37
CA ILE A 153 7.87 14.22 -1.48
C ILE A 153 8.45 13.74 -2.83
N THR A 154 9.71 13.32 -2.86
CA THR A 154 10.34 12.79 -4.08
C THR A 154 9.73 11.45 -4.47
N LEU A 155 9.53 10.54 -3.53
CA LEU A 155 8.88 9.23 -3.76
C LEU A 155 7.44 9.42 -4.27
N VAL A 156 6.68 10.32 -3.64
CA VAL A 156 5.32 10.65 -4.09
C VAL A 156 5.33 11.20 -5.52
N ALA A 157 6.26 12.09 -5.87
CA ALA A 157 6.36 12.62 -7.23
C ALA A 157 6.71 11.53 -8.27
N GLU A 158 7.59 10.60 -7.93
CA GLU A 158 7.91 9.45 -8.77
C GLU A 158 6.69 8.53 -8.97
N LEU A 159 5.97 8.24 -7.88
CA LEU A 159 4.73 7.47 -7.93
C LEU A 159 3.67 8.15 -8.81
N LEU A 160 3.61 9.48 -8.80
CA LEU A 160 2.69 10.33 -9.57
C LEU A 160 3.15 10.62 -11.01
N ASP A 161 4.28 10.06 -11.46
CA ASP A 161 4.91 10.34 -12.76
C ASP A 161 5.14 11.86 -13.00
N LEU A 162 5.48 12.59 -11.94
CA LEU A 162 5.77 14.02 -11.99
C LEU A 162 7.28 14.27 -12.19
N PRO A 163 7.67 15.25 -13.03
CA PRO A 163 9.08 15.52 -13.27
C PRO A 163 9.75 16.08 -11.99
N PRO A 164 11.05 15.82 -11.77
CA PRO A 164 11.80 16.30 -10.60
C PRO A 164 11.78 17.82 -10.42
N ALA A 165 11.57 18.57 -11.51
CA ALA A 165 11.37 20.01 -11.46
C ALA A 165 10.17 20.40 -10.58
N THR A 166 9.08 19.63 -10.62
CA THR A 166 7.87 19.86 -9.81
C THR A 166 8.16 19.72 -8.31
N VAL A 167 8.98 18.74 -7.92
CA VAL A 167 9.43 18.57 -6.52
C VAL A 167 10.22 19.77 -6.07
N ARG A 168 11.18 20.23 -6.89
CA ARG A 168 11.97 21.41 -6.58
C ARG A 168 11.08 22.64 -6.41
N ASP A 169 10.10 22.83 -7.29
CA ASP A 169 9.22 23.99 -7.25
C ASP A 169 8.30 23.95 -6.02
N ALA A 170 7.73 22.78 -5.70
CA ALA A 170 6.92 22.56 -4.49
C ALA A 170 7.70 22.80 -3.19
N LEU A 171 8.99 22.44 -3.17
CA LEU A 171 9.88 22.64 -2.03
C LEU A 171 10.52 24.04 -1.96
N ALA A 172 10.60 24.78 -3.07
CA ALA A 172 11.23 26.09 -3.10
C ALA A 172 10.22 27.24 -2.94
N ASN A 173 9.02 27.06 -3.48
CA ASN A 173 7.96 28.08 -3.50
C ASN A 173 6.63 27.45 -3.05
N PRO A 174 6.43 27.22 -1.75
CA PRO A 174 5.17 26.68 -1.23
C PRO A 174 4.02 27.64 -1.52
N THR A 175 3.30 27.42 -2.63
CA THR A 175 2.14 28.21 -3.07
C THR A 175 0.87 27.55 -2.58
N GLU A 176 -0.15 28.32 -2.20
CA GLU A 176 -1.42 27.72 -1.73
C GLU A 176 -2.04 26.85 -2.82
N PRO A 177 -2.43 25.59 -2.50
CA PRO A 177 -3.11 24.74 -3.46
C PRO A 177 -4.42 25.41 -3.85
N SER A 178 -4.69 25.44 -5.15
CA SER A 178 -5.91 26.07 -5.68
C SER A 178 -7.17 25.26 -5.35
N THR A 179 -7.02 23.97 -5.09
CA THR A 179 -8.10 23.05 -4.70
C THR A 179 -7.91 22.63 -3.24
N PRO A 180 -8.81 23.02 -2.31
CA PRO A 180 -8.74 22.51 -0.96
C PRO A 180 -9.12 21.03 -0.94
N PHE A 181 -8.36 20.24 -0.17
CA PHE A 181 -8.69 18.85 0.13
C PHE A 181 -8.32 18.51 1.56
N THR A 182 -9.04 17.56 2.15
CA THR A 182 -8.75 17.11 3.52
C THR A 182 -7.77 15.96 3.48
N ARG A 183 -6.57 16.17 4.03
CA ARG A 183 -5.62 15.08 4.25
C ARG A 183 -6.16 14.09 5.28
N PHE A 184 -5.90 12.82 5.05
CA PHE A 184 -6.15 11.75 5.97
C PHE A 184 -5.31 11.98 7.23
N THR A 185 -6.00 11.94 8.37
CA THR A 185 -5.37 12.00 9.69
C THR A 185 -5.93 10.88 10.55
N LEU A 186 -5.03 10.24 11.29
CA LEU A 186 -5.36 9.30 12.35
C LEU A 186 -5.33 10.05 13.67
N ASN A 187 -6.46 10.05 14.38
CA ASN A 187 -6.59 10.72 15.66
C ASN A 187 -6.52 9.69 16.81
N PRO A 188 -6.00 10.08 17.98
CA PRO A 188 -6.15 9.28 19.19
C PRO A 188 -7.61 8.86 19.41
N GLY A 189 -7.84 7.57 19.65
CA GLY A 189 -9.16 6.96 19.80
C GLY A 189 -9.72 6.35 18.52
N ASP A 190 -9.09 6.57 17.35
CA ASP A 190 -9.54 5.94 16.11
C ASP A 190 -9.38 4.42 16.13
N MET A 191 -10.34 3.73 15.51
CA MET A 191 -10.36 2.27 15.44
C MET A 191 -9.49 1.78 14.29
N VAL A 192 -8.56 0.87 14.59
CA VAL A 192 -7.70 0.22 13.60
C VAL A 192 -7.93 -1.28 13.60
N VAL A 193 -7.81 -1.93 12.45
CA VAL A 193 -8.01 -3.39 12.34
C VAL A 193 -6.79 -4.02 11.70
N PHE A 194 -6.36 -5.16 12.24
CA PHE A 194 -5.27 -5.96 11.66
C PHE A 194 -5.82 -7.19 10.92
N THR A 195 -5.22 -7.51 9.77
CA THR A 195 -5.55 -8.68 8.97
C THR A 195 -4.31 -9.31 8.33
N GLY A 196 -4.38 -10.61 8.06
CA GLY A 196 -3.24 -11.39 7.57
C GLY A 196 -2.33 -11.89 8.69
N GLU A 197 -1.35 -12.72 8.29
CA GLU A 197 -0.17 -13.04 9.08
C GLU A 197 0.85 -11.95 8.83
N MET A 198 1.32 -11.30 9.91
CA MET A 198 2.30 -10.22 9.85
C MET A 198 3.57 -10.71 10.53
N ASP A 199 4.69 -10.04 10.29
CA ASP A 199 5.90 -10.28 11.06
C ASP A 199 5.65 -9.95 12.54
N GLY A 200 5.81 -10.97 13.40
CA GLY A 200 5.53 -10.91 14.83
C GLY A 200 4.09 -11.28 15.23
N ALA A 201 3.85 -11.33 16.54
CA ALA A 201 2.52 -11.67 17.06
C ALA A 201 1.53 -10.51 16.83
N ARG A 202 0.27 -10.83 16.49
CA ARG A 202 -0.79 -9.83 16.33
C ARG A 202 -0.93 -8.97 17.59
N GLU A 203 -0.82 -9.60 18.74
CA GLU A 203 -0.90 -8.98 20.06
C GLU A 203 0.15 -7.86 20.23
N THR A 204 1.33 -8.02 19.63
CA THR A 204 2.39 -7.01 19.65
C THR A 204 1.99 -5.77 18.86
N TRP A 205 1.37 -5.94 17.70
CA TRP A 205 0.89 -4.83 16.88
C TRP A 205 -0.30 -4.11 17.53
N GLU A 206 -1.21 -4.88 18.15
CA GLU A 206 -2.33 -4.30 18.91
C GLU A 206 -1.86 -3.52 20.14
N GLU A 207 -0.82 -4.00 20.83
CA GLU A 207 -0.19 -3.28 21.93
C GLU A 207 0.45 -1.97 21.45
N ARG A 208 1.22 -1.99 20.35
CA ARG A 208 1.81 -0.78 19.75
C ARG A 208 0.74 0.25 19.36
N ALA A 209 -0.35 -0.21 18.76
CA ALA A 209 -1.48 0.67 18.44
C ALA A 209 -2.11 1.28 19.69
N ARG A 210 -2.31 0.50 20.77
CA ARG A 210 -2.83 1.00 22.05
C ARG A 210 -1.88 2.01 22.71
N GLN A 211 -0.57 1.78 22.64
CA GLN A 211 0.45 2.72 23.14
C GLN A 211 0.39 4.07 22.41
N ALA A 212 0.06 4.06 21.13
CA ALA A 212 -0.21 5.28 20.34
C ALA A 212 -1.66 5.78 20.45
N SER A 213 -2.41 5.33 21.46
CA SER A 213 -3.80 5.73 21.73
C SER A 213 -4.83 5.34 20.66
N TYR A 214 -4.53 4.39 19.78
CA TYR A 214 -5.51 3.82 18.85
C TYR A 214 -6.25 2.64 19.48
N ILE A 215 -7.42 2.30 18.93
CA ILE A 215 -8.27 1.21 19.41
C ILE A 215 -8.23 0.04 18.43
N PRO A 216 -7.45 -1.02 18.68
CA PRO A 216 -7.52 -2.24 17.90
C PRO A 216 -8.91 -2.85 17.97
N HIS A 217 -9.48 -3.16 16.82
CA HIS A 217 -10.80 -3.77 16.71
C HIS A 217 -10.71 -5.09 15.91
N PRO A 218 -11.45 -6.14 16.29
CA PRO A 218 -11.33 -7.44 15.60
C PRO A 218 -11.97 -7.44 14.21
N ASN A 219 -12.95 -6.58 13.97
CA ASN A 219 -13.79 -6.59 12.76
C ASN A 219 -13.83 -5.24 12.05
N ILE A 220 -13.93 -5.25 10.74
CA ILE A 220 -14.18 -4.04 9.95
C ILE A 220 -15.62 -3.56 10.16
N THR A 221 -15.76 -2.31 10.61
CA THR A 221 -17.02 -1.57 10.76
C THR A 221 -16.87 -0.18 10.13
N LYS A 222 -17.98 0.56 9.93
CA LYS A 222 -17.91 1.93 9.40
C LYS A 222 -17.20 2.93 10.33
N LYS A 223 -16.93 2.56 11.59
CA LYS A 223 -16.17 3.36 12.55
C LYS A 223 -14.66 3.12 12.48
N VAL A 224 -14.24 2.07 11.78
CA VAL A 224 -12.83 1.76 11.57
C VAL A 224 -12.25 2.80 10.61
N ARG A 225 -11.11 3.36 10.98
CA ARG A 225 -10.44 4.39 10.19
C ARG A 225 -9.29 3.88 9.34
N LEU A 226 -8.68 2.76 9.73
CA LEU A 226 -7.54 2.18 9.03
C LEU A 226 -7.54 0.65 9.15
N LEU A 227 -7.22 -0.04 8.06
CA LEU A 227 -6.92 -1.47 8.04
C LEU A 227 -5.42 -1.67 7.79
N ILE A 228 -4.77 -2.45 8.64
CA ILE A 228 -3.38 -2.86 8.48
C ILE A 228 -3.38 -4.30 7.97
N ALA A 229 -2.82 -4.51 6.78
CA ALA A 229 -2.75 -5.80 6.11
C ALA A 229 -1.31 -6.12 5.69
N ALA A 230 -0.85 -7.35 5.91
CA ALA A 230 0.47 -7.79 5.43
C ALA A 230 0.61 -7.70 3.90
N ASP A 231 -0.49 -7.83 3.17
CA ASP A 231 -0.61 -7.63 1.73
C ASP A 231 -1.79 -6.67 1.46
N PRO A 232 -1.55 -5.44 0.95
CA PRO A 232 -2.60 -4.49 0.61
C PRO A 232 -3.58 -5.01 -0.46
N ASP A 233 -3.13 -5.92 -1.33
CA ASP A 233 -3.95 -6.55 -2.37
C ASP A 233 -4.78 -7.75 -1.85
N THR A 234 -4.70 -8.06 -0.55
CA THR A 234 -5.38 -9.22 0.02
C THR A 234 -6.88 -9.26 -0.32
N LEU A 235 -7.37 -10.45 -0.68
CA LEU A 235 -8.79 -10.73 -0.98
C LEU A 235 -9.56 -11.22 0.24
N SER A 236 -9.02 -11.03 1.45
CA SER A 236 -9.68 -11.34 2.71
C SER A 236 -11.05 -10.64 2.81
N GLY A 237 -12.00 -11.29 3.49
CA GLY A 237 -13.33 -10.70 3.75
C GLY A 237 -13.24 -9.35 4.47
N LYS A 238 -12.22 -9.15 5.31
CA LYS A 238 -11.95 -7.86 5.97
C LYS A 238 -11.53 -6.79 4.95
N ALA A 239 -10.59 -7.08 4.06
CA ALA A 239 -10.12 -6.13 3.05
C ALA A 239 -11.22 -5.75 2.06
N ARG A 240 -12.01 -6.73 1.58
CA ARG A 240 -13.18 -6.44 0.73
C ARG A 240 -14.17 -5.51 1.43
N LYS A 241 -14.42 -5.72 2.73
CA LYS A 241 -15.31 -4.87 3.52
C LYS A 241 -14.72 -3.47 3.76
N ALA A 242 -13.42 -3.36 4.00
CA ALA A 242 -12.72 -2.10 4.16
C ALA A 242 -12.84 -1.24 2.89
N ARG A 243 -12.55 -1.83 1.71
CA ARG A 243 -12.73 -1.18 0.41
C ARG A 243 -14.16 -0.70 0.19
N SER A 244 -15.16 -1.52 0.52
CA SER A 244 -16.57 -1.12 0.39
C SER A 244 -16.99 0.06 1.27
N TYR A 245 -16.23 0.32 2.35
CA TYR A 245 -16.45 1.45 3.25
C TYR A 245 -15.50 2.62 2.96
N GLY A 246 -14.62 2.53 1.96
CA GLY A 246 -13.59 3.53 1.70
C GLY A 246 -12.57 3.65 2.85
N ILE A 247 -12.29 2.54 3.54
CA ILE A 247 -11.29 2.50 4.61
C ILE A 247 -9.92 2.18 3.97
N PRO A 248 -8.90 3.02 4.17
CA PRO A 248 -7.56 2.78 3.64
C PRO A 248 -6.96 1.49 4.20
N ILE A 249 -6.18 0.82 3.35
CA ILE A 249 -5.46 -0.42 3.67
C ILE A 249 -3.98 -0.13 3.53
N ILE A 250 -3.20 -0.32 4.59
CA ILE A 250 -1.76 -0.07 4.57
C ILE A 250 -0.97 -1.27 5.06
N THR A 251 0.32 -1.31 4.73
CA THR A 251 1.26 -2.31 5.25
C THR A 251 1.61 -2.08 6.73
N PRO A 252 2.08 -3.12 7.46
CA PRO A 252 2.57 -2.96 8.84
C PRO A 252 3.77 -2.01 8.93
N THR A 253 4.61 -1.96 7.90
CA THR A 253 5.76 -1.06 7.81
C THR A 253 5.30 0.40 7.78
N ALA A 254 4.37 0.75 6.89
CA ALA A 254 3.79 2.09 6.85
C ALA A 254 3.07 2.46 8.14
N PHE A 255 2.38 1.49 8.78
CA PHE A 255 1.78 1.73 10.09
C PHE A 255 2.85 2.07 11.13
N ALA A 256 3.99 1.37 11.17
CA ALA A 256 5.08 1.67 12.08
C ALA A 256 5.66 3.09 11.85
N GLU A 257 5.75 3.54 10.60
CA GLU A 257 6.18 4.90 10.27
C GLU A 257 5.21 5.95 10.82
N ILE A 258 3.89 5.72 10.66
CA ILE A 258 2.83 6.56 11.25
C ILE A 258 2.98 6.63 12.78
N LEU A 259 3.34 5.53 13.45
CA LEU A 259 3.56 5.51 14.90
C LEU A 259 4.78 6.32 15.33
N THR A 260 5.82 6.38 14.49
CA THR A 260 7.06 7.12 14.78
C THR A 260 7.00 8.58 14.41
N ARG A 261 6.06 8.98 13.53
CA ARG A 261 5.85 10.36 13.18
C ARG A 261 5.32 11.11 14.42
N PRO A 262 5.99 12.18 14.88
CA PRO A 262 5.51 12.94 16.02
C PRO A 262 4.09 13.42 15.69
N ALA A 263 3.13 13.11 16.57
CA ALA A 263 1.80 13.66 16.47
C ALA A 263 1.94 15.19 16.44
N ASN A 264 1.51 15.82 15.34
CA ASN A 264 1.37 17.28 15.29
C ASN A 264 0.38 17.64 16.39
N ALA A 265 0.89 18.05 17.54
CA ALA A 265 0.08 18.53 18.64
C ALA A 265 -0.63 19.79 18.12
N PRO A 266 -1.96 19.91 18.26
CA PRO A 266 -2.60 21.19 18.08
C PRO A 266 -2.03 22.13 19.13
N THR A 267 -1.37 23.20 18.69
CA THR A 267 -0.92 24.30 19.55
C THR A 267 -2.14 24.86 20.30
N PRO A 268 -2.07 25.06 21.63
CA PRO A 268 -3.17 25.61 22.42
C PRO A 268 -3.52 27.06 22.04
#